data_AF-A0A3D3DSR1-F1
#
_entry.id   AF-A0A3D3DSR1-F1
#
_cell.length_a   1.000
_cell.length_b   1.000
_cell.length_c   1.000
_cell.angle_alpha   90.00
_cell.angle_beta   90.00
_cell.angle_gamma   90.00
#
_symmetry.space_group_name_H-M   'P 1'
#
loop_
_entity.id
_entity.type
_entity.pdbx_description
1 polymer ?
#
loop_
_entity_poly.entity_id
_entity_poly.type
_entity_poly.pdbx_seq_one_letter_code
_entity_poly.pdbx_strand_id
1 'polypeptide(L)'
;MLSASICAPLLFGSCSSDHPNNAPTKKTPTGAKVNLSGVSLTTSKATIHQRANGIYELQFDYTITNSSASNIEFPCLYASIDDLIEVNLSDQDNDPIALGSRPLEGLTLTQPRPRRISVGETTRSYSVPIIDTALEAAELVNIRIRLHVPSRYDELRNSLEARSLALQPPSNEKQEKP
;
A
#
# COMPACT_ATOMS: atom_id res chain seq x y z
N MET A 1 -67.67 -10.74 6.48
CA MET A 1 -66.49 -9.97 6.95
C MET A 1 -65.73 -10.83 7.92
N LEU A 2 -64.48 -11.18 7.61
CA LEU A 2 -63.39 -11.53 8.55
C LEU A 2 -62.18 -11.93 7.68
N SER A 3 -61.32 -10.95 7.41
CA SER A 3 -60.01 -11.17 6.79
C SER A 3 -59.01 -11.40 7.91
N ALA A 4 -58.43 -12.60 7.98
CA ALA A 4 -57.34 -12.90 8.91
C ALA A 4 -56.03 -12.40 8.30
N SER A 5 -55.51 -11.29 8.82
CA SER A 5 -54.19 -10.76 8.48
C SER A 5 -53.13 -11.59 9.22
N ILE A 6 -52.43 -12.47 8.50
CA ILE A 6 -51.30 -13.23 9.04
C ILE A 6 -50.08 -12.32 8.96
N CYS A 7 -49.70 -11.75 10.10
CA CYS A 7 -48.47 -11.02 10.28
C CYS A 7 -47.31 -12.02 10.30
N ALA A 8 -46.52 -12.06 9.22
CA ALA A 8 -45.30 -12.85 9.17
C ALA A 8 -44.21 -12.17 10.03
N PRO A 9 -43.53 -12.88 10.94
CA PRO A 9 -42.40 -12.30 11.65
C PRO A 9 -41.23 -12.11 10.68
N LEU A 10 -40.82 -10.84 10.52
CA LEU A 10 -39.52 -10.49 9.96
C LEU A 10 -38.44 -11.11 10.85
N LEU A 11 -37.85 -12.21 10.39
CA LEU A 11 -36.60 -12.72 10.94
C LEU A 11 -35.51 -11.69 10.58
N PHE A 12 -35.19 -10.83 11.54
CA PHE A 12 -33.94 -10.11 11.55
C PHE A 12 -32.83 -11.16 11.66
N GLY A 13 -32.26 -11.54 10.52
CA GLY A 13 -31.01 -12.28 10.47
C GLY A 13 -29.96 -11.50 11.25
N SER A 14 -29.50 -12.10 12.34
CA SER A 14 -28.43 -11.60 13.18
C SER A 14 -27.23 -11.25 12.30
N CYS A 15 -26.85 -9.96 12.30
CA CYS A 15 -25.57 -9.51 11.77
C CYS A 15 -24.47 -10.11 12.64
N SER A 16 -24.00 -11.31 12.29
CA SER A 16 -22.72 -11.79 12.77
C SER A 16 -21.65 -10.83 12.24
N SER A 17 -20.94 -10.20 13.16
CA SER A 17 -19.68 -9.52 12.87
C SER A 17 -18.68 -10.57 12.42
N ASP A 18 -18.71 -10.89 11.12
CA ASP A 18 -17.68 -11.70 10.50
C ASP A 18 -16.34 -11.06 10.80
N HIS A 19 -15.59 -11.68 11.71
CA HIS A 19 -14.20 -11.33 11.90
C HIS A 19 -13.51 -11.44 10.54
N PRO A 20 -12.65 -10.49 10.16
CA PRO A 20 -12.02 -10.46 8.84
C PRO A 20 -11.26 -11.75 8.48
N ASN A 21 -10.89 -12.56 9.48
CA ASN A 21 -10.29 -13.88 9.30
C ASN A 21 -11.25 -15.02 8.86
N ASN A 22 -12.57 -14.84 8.96
CA ASN A 22 -13.57 -15.86 8.58
C ASN A 22 -14.16 -15.63 7.19
N ALA A 23 -13.82 -14.53 6.52
CA ALA A 23 -14.31 -14.24 5.18
C ALA A 23 -13.85 -15.33 4.18
N PRO A 24 -14.70 -15.70 3.20
CA PRO A 24 -14.33 -16.68 2.18
C PRO A 24 -13.09 -16.21 1.41
N THR A 25 -12.25 -17.15 0.96
CA THR A 25 -11.02 -16.82 0.23
C THR A 25 -11.17 -17.12 -1.26
N LYS A 26 -10.96 -16.11 -2.10
CA LYS A 26 -10.85 -16.25 -3.56
C LYS A 26 -9.39 -16.39 -3.95
N LYS A 27 -9.04 -17.55 -4.48
CA LYS A 27 -7.68 -17.85 -4.94
C LYS A 27 -7.52 -17.44 -6.40
N THR A 28 -6.48 -16.68 -6.69
CA THR A 28 -6.07 -16.34 -8.05
C THR A 28 -5.16 -17.43 -8.59
N PRO A 29 -5.50 -18.07 -9.72
CA PRO A 29 -4.60 -19.00 -10.38
C PRO A 29 -3.29 -18.34 -10.82
N THR A 30 -2.22 -19.12 -10.91
CA THR A 30 -0.94 -18.63 -11.43
C THR A 30 -1.11 -18.14 -12.88
N GLY A 31 -0.61 -16.94 -13.17
CA GLY A 31 -0.72 -16.28 -14.48
C GLY A 31 -2.06 -15.57 -14.75
N ALA A 32 -3.07 -15.72 -13.89
CA ALA A 32 -4.36 -15.04 -14.07
C ALA A 32 -4.34 -13.61 -13.50
N LYS A 33 -5.10 -12.66 -14.03
CA LYS A 33 -5.18 -11.31 -13.46
C LYS A 33 -5.76 -11.36 -12.04
N VAL A 34 -5.10 -10.75 -11.05
CA VAL A 34 -5.69 -10.63 -9.70
C VAL A 34 -6.87 -9.66 -9.78
N ASN A 35 -8.04 -10.09 -9.30
CA ASN A 35 -9.20 -9.22 -9.22
C ASN A 35 -9.07 -8.30 -7.99
N LEU A 36 -8.74 -7.03 -8.26
CA LEU A 36 -8.59 -5.99 -7.25
C LEU A 36 -9.81 -5.06 -7.17
N SER A 37 -10.95 -5.45 -7.77
CA SER A 37 -12.19 -4.70 -7.63
C SER A 37 -12.60 -4.67 -6.16
N GLY A 38 -12.74 -3.46 -5.60
CA GLY A 38 -12.98 -3.24 -4.17
C GLY A 38 -11.72 -3.25 -3.29
N VAL A 39 -10.53 -3.25 -3.89
CA VAL A 39 -9.28 -3.02 -3.15
C VAL A 39 -8.73 -1.63 -3.47
N SER A 40 -8.34 -0.88 -2.44
CA SER A 40 -7.70 0.42 -2.58
C SER A 40 -6.42 0.52 -1.75
N LEU A 41 -5.54 1.41 -2.18
CA LEU A 41 -4.34 1.81 -1.46
C LEU A 41 -4.46 3.30 -1.14
N THR A 42 -4.33 3.67 0.12
CA THR A 42 -4.28 5.06 0.56
C THR A 42 -3.03 5.30 1.38
N THR A 43 -2.62 6.56 1.46
CA THR A 43 -1.40 6.98 2.13
C THR A 43 -1.70 8.15 3.07
N SER A 44 -1.02 8.20 4.20
CA SER A 44 -1.20 9.25 5.19
C SER A 44 0.11 9.54 5.92
N LYS A 45 0.17 10.69 6.61
CA LYS A 45 1.33 11.11 7.41
C LYS A 45 2.66 11.07 6.64
N ALA A 46 2.61 11.36 5.33
CA ALA A 46 3.81 11.40 4.52
C ALA A 46 4.65 12.61 4.91
N THR A 47 5.91 12.38 5.28
CA THR A 47 6.86 13.40 5.69
C THR A 47 8.25 13.07 5.19
N ILE A 48 9.04 14.11 4.93
CA ILE A 48 10.49 14.00 4.76
C ILE A 48 11.11 14.68 5.97
N HIS A 49 11.98 13.97 6.67
CA HIS A 49 12.71 14.53 7.81
C HIS A 49 14.21 14.32 7.65
N GLN A 50 14.98 15.28 8.16
CA GLN A 50 16.44 15.15 8.18
C GLN A 50 16.84 14.33 9.42
N ARG A 51 17.58 13.25 9.20
CA ARG A 51 18.28 12.50 10.25
C ARG A 51 19.63 13.15 10.55
N ALA A 52 20.32 12.62 11.55
CA ALA A 52 21.71 13.00 11.83
C ALA A 52 22.59 12.82 10.58
N ASN A 53 23.61 13.68 10.46
CA ASN A 53 24.59 13.67 9.37
C ASN A 53 24.04 14.06 7.97
N GLY A 54 22.93 14.80 7.92
CA GLY A 54 22.41 15.34 6.66
C GLY A 54 21.70 14.30 5.78
N ILE A 55 21.44 13.10 6.29
CA ILE A 55 20.69 12.07 5.57
C ILE A 55 19.21 12.38 5.71
N TYR A 56 18.47 12.47 4.62
CA TYR A 56 17.02 12.63 4.66
C TYR A 56 16.33 11.27 4.65
N GLU A 57 15.15 11.19 5.26
CA GLU A 57 14.32 9.99 5.26
C GLU A 57 12.88 10.35 4.88
N LEU A 58 12.33 9.57 3.94
CA LEU A 58 10.91 9.58 3.61
C LEU A 58 10.19 8.58 4.50
N GLN A 59 9.14 9.03 5.19
CA GLN A 59 8.26 8.20 6.01
C GLN A 59 6.81 8.43 5.63
N PHE A 60 5.99 7.37 5.60
CA PHE A 60 4.54 7.47 5.47
C PHE A 60 3.85 6.21 6.02
N ASP A 61 2.57 6.35 6.35
CA ASP A 61 1.68 5.21 6.55
C ASP A 61 0.95 4.89 5.24
N TYR A 62 0.76 3.62 4.92
CA TYR A 62 -0.13 3.17 3.85
C TYR A 62 -1.19 2.21 4.39
N THR A 63 -2.40 2.34 3.89
CA THR A 63 -3.55 1.50 4.24
C THR A 63 -4.03 0.77 3.00
N ILE A 64 -4.11 -0.55 3.10
CA ILE A 64 -4.76 -1.41 2.11
C ILE A 64 -6.17 -1.68 2.63
N THR A 65 -7.18 -1.25 1.88
CA THR A 65 -8.58 -1.53 2.19
C THR A 65 -9.13 -2.53 1.19
N ASN A 66 -9.66 -3.65 1.65
CA ASN A 66 -10.41 -4.60 0.85
C ASN A 66 -11.88 -4.59 1.31
N SER A 67 -12.71 -3.89 0.54
CA SER A 67 -14.16 -3.80 0.75
C SER A 67 -14.95 -4.89 0.01
N SER A 68 -14.27 -5.87 -0.58
CA SER A 68 -14.94 -7.04 -1.14
C SER A 68 -15.41 -7.99 -0.03
N ALA A 69 -16.37 -8.87 -0.35
CA ALA A 69 -16.90 -9.87 0.58
C ALA A 69 -15.94 -11.06 0.80
N SER A 70 -14.70 -11.01 0.32
CA SER A 70 -13.78 -12.16 0.34
C SER A 70 -12.31 -11.75 0.45
N ASN A 71 -11.52 -12.57 1.14
CA ASN A 71 -10.07 -12.49 1.11
C ASN A 71 -9.58 -12.79 -0.32
N ILE A 72 -8.57 -12.05 -0.79
CA ILE A 72 -7.95 -12.29 -2.09
C ILE A 72 -6.61 -12.97 -1.84
N GLU A 73 -6.42 -14.15 -2.42
CA GLU A 73 -5.17 -14.92 -2.30
C GLU A 73 -4.50 -15.05 -3.67
N PHE A 74 -3.20 -14.81 -3.75
CA PHE A 74 -2.42 -14.89 -4.99
C PHE A 74 -1.02 -15.46 -4.72
N PRO A 75 -0.42 -16.16 -5.70
CA PRO A 75 0.95 -16.65 -5.56
C PRO A 75 1.98 -15.51 -5.61
N CYS A 76 3.00 -15.55 -4.75
CA CYS A 76 4.02 -14.52 -4.70
C CYS A 76 5.41 -15.06 -4.32
N LEU A 77 6.46 -14.52 -4.95
CA LEU A 77 7.87 -14.78 -4.57
C LEU A 77 8.44 -13.78 -3.57
N TYR A 78 7.61 -12.88 -3.05
CA TYR A 78 8.00 -11.97 -1.98
C TYR A 78 7.50 -12.47 -0.62
N ALA A 79 8.31 -12.27 0.41
CA ALA A 79 8.15 -12.78 1.77
C ALA A 79 7.10 -11.98 2.56
N SER A 80 6.96 -10.69 2.26
CA SER A 80 5.97 -9.78 2.84
C SER A 80 5.13 -9.08 1.77
N ILE A 81 4.00 -8.49 2.16
CA ILE A 81 3.29 -7.49 1.35
C ILE A 81 4.09 -6.19 1.28
N ASP A 82 4.87 -5.90 2.33
CA ASP A 82 5.71 -4.69 2.40
C ASP A 82 6.79 -4.72 1.31
N ASP A 83 7.24 -5.93 0.96
CA ASP A 83 8.16 -6.18 -0.15
C ASP A 83 7.59 -5.80 -1.52
N LEU A 84 6.26 -5.68 -1.62
CA LEU A 84 5.55 -5.38 -2.86
C LEU A 84 5.26 -3.89 -3.05
N ILE A 85 5.66 -3.05 -2.10
CA ILE A 85 5.51 -1.59 -2.19
C ILE A 85 6.63 -1.01 -3.05
N GLU A 86 6.25 -0.36 -4.14
CA GLU A 86 7.12 0.50 -4.95
C GLU A 86 6.91 1.95 -4.55
N VAL A 87 8.01 2.65 -4.31
CA VAL A 87 8.03 4.10 -4.06
C VAL A 87 8.98 4.75 -5.04
N ASN A 88 8.48 5.75 -5.76
CA ASN A 88 9.27 6.64 -6.58
C ASN A 88 9.14 8.07 -6.06
N LEU A 89 10.27 8.77 -6.08
CA LEU A 89 10.41 10.15 -5.64
C LEU A 89 10.95 10.95 -6.83
N SER A 90 10.38 12.12 -7.07
CA SER A 90 10.90 13.07 -8.08
C SER A 90 10.72 14.50 -7.59
N ASP A 91 11.51 15.42 -8.10
CA ASP A 91 11.32 16.84 -7.82
C ASP A 91 10.13 17.43 -8.60
N GLN A 92 10.00 18.76 -8.57
CA GLN A 92 8.97 19.52 -9.28
C GLN A 92 9.05 19.39 -10.81
N ASP A 93 10.22 19.10 -11.36
CA ASP A 93 10.48 18.96 -12.79
C ASP A 93 10.30 17.51 -13.27
N ASN A 94 9.99 16.60 -12.34
CA ASN A 94 9.91 15.15 -12.50
C ASN A 94 11.27 14.46 -12.67
N ASP A 95 12.35 15.13 -12.29
CA ASP A 95 13.66 14.48 -12.23
C ASP A 95 13.70 13.51 -11.04
N PRO A 96 14.10 12.23 -11.25
CA PRO A 96 14.07 11.23 -10.20
C PRO A 96 15.04 11.57 -9.06
N ILE A 97 14.55 11.47 -7.82
CA ILE A 97 15.36 11.56 -6.61
C ILE A 97 15.65 10.15 -6.11
N ALA A 98 16.94 9.80 -5.97
CA ALA A 98 17.32 8.46 -5.57
C ALA A 98 16.97 8.14 -4.09
N LEU A 99 16.26 7.02 -3.91
CA LEU A 99 16.01 6.37 -2.62
C LEU A 99 17.02 5.23 -2.42
N GLY A 100 17.36 4.92 -1.16
CA GLY A 100 18.16 3.74 -0.82
C GLY A 100 17.42 2.42 -1.09
N SER A 101 18.02 1.31 -0.65
CA SER A 101 17.56 -0.06 -0.99
C SER A 101 16.07 -0.26 -0.79
N ARG A 102 15.41 -0.68 -1.87
CA ARG A 102 13.96 -0.82 -1.96
C ARG A 102 13.51 -2.27 -1.77
N PRO A 103 12.28 -2.50 -1.29
CA PRO A 103 11.78 -3.85 -1.07
C PRO A 103 11.63 -4.71 -2.35
N LEU A 104 11.67 -4.09 -3.54
CA LEU A 104 11.56 -4.76 -4.85
C LEU A 104 12.90 -5.04 -5.56
N GLU A 105 14.05 -4.83 -4.91
CA GLU A 105 15.38 -5.00 -5.55
C GLU A 105 15.79 -6.47 -5.74
N GLY A 106 14.96 -7.44 -5.32
CA GLY A 106 15.18 -8.85 -5.56
C GLY A 106 14.06 -9.74 -5.02
N LEU A 107 13.95 -10.95 -5.57
CA LEU A 107 13.00 -11.94 -5.07
C LEU A 107 13.45 -12.43 -3.69
N THR A 108 12.56 -12.36 -2.70
CA THR A 108 12.89 -12.77 -1.32
C THR A 108 12.60 -14.24 -1.03
N LEU A 109 11.99 -14.97 -1.99
CA LEU A 109 11.72 -16.41 -1.92
C LEU A 109 12.18 -17.13 -3.20
N THR A 110 12.60 -18.39 -3.04
CA THR A 110 12.94 -19.30 -4.15
C THR A 110 11.73 -20.08 -4.67
N GLN A 111 10.65 -20.16 -3.88
CA GLN A 111 9.41 -20.81 -4.25
C GLN A 111 8.20 -19.94 -3.89
N PRO A 112 7.16 -19.92 -4.73
CA PRO A 112 5.98 -19.08 -4.52
C PRO A 112 5.19 -19.51 -3.30
N ARG A 113 4.77 -18.52 -2.50
CA ARG A 113 3.88 -18.73 -1.36
C ARG A 113 2.61 -17.91 -1.53
N PRO A 114 1.45 -18.41 -1.06
CA PRO A 114 0.22 -17.63 -1.08
C PRO A 114 0.37 -16.34 -0.26
N ARG A 115 0.01 -15.21 -0.88
CA ARG A 115 -0.18 -13.92 -0.20
C ARG A 115 -1.64 -13.56 -0.20
N ARG A 116 -2.05 -12.89 0.88
CA ARG A 116 -3.45 -12.59 1.14
C ARG A 116 -3.64 -11.10 1.38
N ILE A 117 -4.61 -10.52 0.67
CA ILE A 117 -5.22 -9.26 1.04
C ILE A 117 -6.51 -9.60 1.78
N SER A 118 -6.49 -9.46 3.09
CA SER A 118 -7.64 -9.78 3.94
C SER A 118 -8.75 -8.73 3.79
N VAL A 119 -10.00 -9.12 4.00
CA VAL A 119 -11.13 -8.19 4.08
C VAL A 119 -10.90 -7.18 5.21
N GLY A 120 -11.33 -5.94 5.00
CA GLY A 120 -11.15 -4.84 5.94
C GLY A 120 -9.92 -4.00 5.64
N GLU A 121 -9.42 -3.32 6.66
CA GLU A 121 -8.31 -2.36 6.54
C GLU A 121 -7.05 -2.91 7.21
N THR A 122 -5.90 -2.74 6.55
CA THR A 122 -4.58 -3.02 7.13
C THR A 122 -3.69 -1.81 6.89
N THR A 123 -3.29 -1.15 7.98
CA THR A 123 -2.36 -0.01 7.95
C THR A 123 -0.95 -0.47 8.34
N ARG A 124 0.05 0.05 7.63
CA ARG A 124 1.46 -0.22 7.86
C ARG A 124 2.28 1.04 7.65
N SER A 125 3.45 1.10 8.27
CA SER A 125 4.38 2.21 8.11
C SER A 125 5.52 1.81 7.17
N TYR A 126 5.95 2.77 6.35
CA TYR A 126 7.07 2.65 5.43
C TYR A 126 8.10 3.74 5.71
N SER A 127 9.38 3.40 5.58
CA SER A 127 10.49 4.30 5.80
C SER A 127 11.64 3.97 4.87
N VAL A 128 12.23 4.97 4.20
CA VAL A 128 13.38 4.77 3.32
C VAL A 128 14.31 5.98 3.34
N PRO A 129 15.64 5.78 3.40
CA PRO A 129 16.59 6.87 3.27
C PRO A 129 16.55 7.44 1.84
N ILE A 130 16.68 8.76 1.73
CA ILE A 130 16.91 9.48 0.47
C ILE A 130 18.42 9.66 0.38
N ILE A 131 19.02 9.09 -0.66
CA ILE A 131 20.49 9.05 -0.84
C ILE A 131 20.99 10.13 -1.80
N ASP A 132 20.07 10.92 -2.34
CA ASP A 132 20.34 11.93 -3.34
C ASP A 132 20.38 13.34 -2.72
N THR A 133 21.42 14.10 -3.07
CA THR A 133 21.55 15.51 -2.68
C THR A 133 20.62 16.43 -3.47
N ALA A 134 20.04 15.97 -4.59
CA ALA A 134 19.07 16.73 -5.38
C ALA A 134 17.86 17.20 -4.56
N LEU A 135 17.54 16.49 -3.47
CA LEU A 135 16.50 16.89 -2.54
C LEU A 135 16.71 18.30 -1.94
N GLU A 136 17.95 18.73 -1.72
CA GLU A 136 18.25 20.04 -1.11
C GLU A 136 17.90 21.22 -2.02
N ALA A 137 17.84 20.99 -3.33
CA ALA A 137 17.47 22.00 -4.32
C ALA A 137 15.97 21.97 -4.67
N ALA A 138 15.24 20.94 -4.25
CA ALA A 138 13.83 20.77 -4.59
C ALA A 138 12.94 21.64 -3.69
N GLU A 139 12.11 22.48 -4.29
CA GLU A 139 11.06 23.22 -3.56
C GLU A 139 9.89 22.31 -3.20
N LEU A 140 9.61 21.33 -4.07
CA LEU A 140 8.53 20.39 -3.96
C LEU A 140 8.98 19.03 -4.46
N VAL A 141 8.51 17.99 -3.78
CA VAL A 141 8.82 16.62 -4.11
C VAL A 141 7.54 15.84 -4.31
N ASN A 142 7.44 15.18 -5.46
CA ASN A 142 6.34 14.32 -5.84
C ASN A 142 6.63 12.88 -5.41
N ILE A 143 5.66 12.27 -4.75
CA ILE A 143 5.73 10.88 -4.31
C ILE A 143 4.69 10.06 -5.07
N ARG A 144 5.15 8.95 -5.64
CA ARG A 144 4.32 7.96 -6.31
C ARG A 144 4.48 6.60 -5.63
N ILE A 145 3.38 6.07 -5.09
CA ILE A 145 3.36 4.82 -4.32
C ILE A 145 2.46 3.81 -4.99
N ARG A 146 3.00 2.61 -5.26
CA ARG A 146 2.24 1.48 -5.80
C ARG A 146 2.40 0.25 -4.93
N LEU A 147 1.33 -0.52 -4.76
CA LEU A 147 1.39 -1.88 -4.26
C LEU A 147 1.27 -2.84 -5.44
N HIS A 148 2.27 -3.69 -5.63
CA HIS A 148 2.21 -4.76 -6.61
C HIS A 148 1.46 -5.98 -6.08
N VAL A 149 0.70 -6.61 -6.97
CA VAL A 149 -0.08 -7.81 -6.69
C VAL A 149 0.20 -8.83 -7.81
N PRO A 150 1.41 -9.42 -7.81
CA PRO A 150 1.82 -10.33 -8.87
C PRO A 150 0.90 -11.54 -8.89
N SER A 151 0.58 -12.03 -10.08
CA SER A 151 -0.11 -13.32 -10.25
C SER A 151 0.74 -14.36 -10.95
N ARG A 152 1.86 -13.92 -11.52
CA ARG A 152 2.94 -14.77 -11.98
C ARG A 152 4.18 -14.40 -11.17
N TYR A 153 5.01 -15.39 -10.92
CA TYR A 153 6.10 -15.33 -9.95
C TYR A 153 7.12 -14.21 -10.21
N ASP A 154 7.24 -13.78 -11.46
CA ASP A 154 8.21 -12.81 -11.99
C ASP A 154 7.57 -11.55 -12.58
N GLU A 155 6.24 -11.39 -12.52
CA GLU A 155 5.55 -10.29 -13.20
C GLU A 155 4.78 -9.37 -12.24
N LEU A 156 5.24 -8.13 -12.15
CA LEU A 156 4.58 -7.02 -11.44
C LEU A 156 3.49 -6.37 -12.31
N ARG A 157 2.59 -7.18 -12.89
CA ARG A 157 1.59 -6.72 -13.88
C ARG A 157 0.31 -6.13 -13.29
N ASN A 158 -0.03 -6.50 -12.05
CA ASN A 158 -1.17 -5.89 -11.36
C ASN A 158 -0.63 -5.02 -10.24
N SER A 159 -1.11 -3.79 -10.17
CA SER A 159 -0.74 -2.87 -9.10
C SER A 159 -1.93 -2.01 -8.70
N LEU A 160 -1.94 -1.60 -7.44
CA LEU A 160 -2.77 -0.50 -6.93
C LEU A 160 -1.88 0.71 -6.77
N GLU A 161 -2.36 1.87 -7.20
CA GLU A 161 -1.65 3.12 -7.03
C GLU A 161 -2.40 4.00 -6.04
N ALA A 162 -1.67 4.50 -5.05
CA ALA A 162 -2.21 5.52 -4.16
C ALA A 162 -2.32 6.86 -4.90
N ARG A 163 -3.12 7.78 -4.37
CA ARG A 163 -3.11 9.16 -4.86
C ARG A 163 -1.70 9.74 -4.70
N SER A 164 -1.19 10.37 -5.76
CA SER A 164 0.10 11.07 -5.70
C SER A 164 0.09 12.14 -4.61
N LEU A 165 1.23 12.27 -3.93
CA LEU A 165 1.44 13.26 -2.88
C LEU A 165 2.52 14.23 -3.31
N ALA A 166 2.44 15.46 -2.82
CA ALA A 166 3.49 16.46 -2.96
C ALA A 166 3.89 16.93 -1.55
N LEU A 167 5.18 16.94 -1.26
CA LEU A 167 5.75 17.37 0.01
C LEU A 167 6.80 18.44 -0.21
N GLN A 168 6.92 19.35 0.76
CA GLN A 168 8.06 20.26 0.84
C GLN A 168 9.18 19.58 1.63
N PRO A 169 10.42 19.52 1.10
CA PRO A 169 11.56 19.08 1.88
C PRO A 169 11.81 20.00 3.09
N PRO A 170 12.41 19.48 4.17
CA PRO A 170 12.76 20.34 5.29
C PRO A 170 13.84 21.34 4.89
N SER A 171 13.60 22.62 5.18
CA SER A 171 14.53 23.72 4.88
C SER A 171 15.84 23.54 5.65
N ASN A 172 16.98 23.51 4.95
CA ASN A 172 18.30 23.70 5.55
C ASN A 172 18.47 25.19 5.90
N GLU A 173 17.71 25.72 6.87
CA GLU A 173 18.16 26.91 7.57
C GLU A 173 19.39 26.49 8.37
N LYS A 174 20.58 26.68 7.78
CA LYS A 174 21.82 26.69 8.55
C LYS A 174 21.56 27.62 9.72
N GLN A 175 21.53 27.07 10.93
CA GLN A 175 21.57 27.88 12.14
C GLN A 175 22.85 28.71 12.07
N GLU A 176 22.73 29.95 11.60
CA GLU A 176 23.71 31.00 11.86
C GLU A 176 23.72 31.15 13.37
N LYS A 177 24.72 30.52 13.99
CA LYS A 177 24.97 30.69 15.41
C LYS A 177 25.44 32.15 15.62
N PRO A 178 24.84 32.91 16.55
CA PRO A 178 25.30 34.25 16.88
C PRO A 178 26.70 34.25 17.49
#